data_AF-A0AAV2MDZ6-F1
#
_entry.id   AF-A0AAV2MDZ6-F1
#
_cell.length_a   1.000
_cell.length_b   1.000
_cell.length_c   1.000
_cell.angle_alpha   90.00
_cell.angle_beta   90.00
_cell.angle_gamma   90.00
#
_symmetry.space_group_name_H-M   'P 1'
#
loop_
_entity.id
_entity.type
_entity.pdbx_description
1 polymer ?
#
loop_
_entity_poly.entity_id
_entity_poly.type
_entity_poly.pdbx_seq_one_letter_code
_entity_poly.pdbx_strand_id
1 'polypeptide(L)'
;MDVKCVLQFAAKTRCVALILQAVLNAVIPDHDADAFRPPRTAVPLYLDPVVDWLFSGLSRWDAEHFLFIAERGYLYEHNFAFFPLLPIVLRGLAETLLWPLSSWLSVRGRLLVAVAFGNTALFLLSVVSLYALSRIVLQDRRLAFLSSLLYCITPANVFMIAGYSESLFAALTFGGLYLLEKGFTFRACLALSIATAARSNGLVNVGFLLYLPSLYALSQIRVYRTTTKAYAKVFRYVLVILQLLFTSLLGTAFITLPFAAFQYYGYRTFCTPSLSLEHITPALLSLAERKGYRVPDQNGTPPLWCMRPMPMLYSHIQDIYWDVGFLRYFELRQMPNFILALPMASLGIMAAYAYAHANPELCLRLGLWEMSENKGLDKPTPGFFNPRVFVYVVHSSALLLFGTLCMHVQVRINYGKE
;
A
#
# COMPACT_ATOMS: atom_id res chain seq x y z
N MET A 1 0.43 20.99 20.24
CA MET A 1 0.35 20.04 21.36
C MET A 1 0.12 18.61 20.85
N ASP A 2 -1.00 18.31 20.19
CA ASP A 2 -1.32 16.91 19.82
C ASP A 2 -0.37 16.28 18.83
N VAL A 3 0.01 16.97 17.74
CA VAL A 3 0.93 16.40 16.73
C VAL A 3 2.25 15.97 17.37
N LYS A 4 2.78 16.79 18.28
CA LYS A 4 4.00 16.46 19.04
C LYS A 4 3.79 15.22 19.91
N CYS A 5 2.63 15.10 20.59
CA CYS A 5 2.31 13.95 21.42
C CYS A 5 2.14 12.67 20.59
N VAL A 6 1.41 12.74 19.46
CA VAL A 6 1.24 11.63 18.52
C VAL A 6 2.59 11.17 17.98
N LEU A 7 3.45 12.10 17.55
CA LEU A 7 4.78 11.79 17.03
C LEU A 7 5.67 11.14 18.10
N GLN A 8 5.66 11.69 19.33
CA GLN A 8 6.40 11.10 20.45
C GLN A 8 5.91 9.71 20.81
N PHE A 9 4.60 9.47 20.79
CA PHE A 9 4.03 8.15 21.02
C PHE A 9 4.43 7.17 19.93
N ALA A 10 4.28 7.55 18.65
CA ALA A 10 4.67 6.73 17.51
C ALA A 10 6.18 6.41 17.53
N ALA A 11 7.03 7.37 17.86
CA ALA A 11 8.48 7.14 17.98
C ALA A 11 8.79 6.14 19.10
N LYS A 12 8.16 6.27 20.27
CA LYS A 12 8.32 5.30 21.37
C LYS A 12 7.87 3.91 20.95
N THR A 13 6.72 3.75 20.28
CA THR A 13 6.28 2.43 19.81
C THR A 13 7.21 1.85 18.76
N ARG A 14 7.81 2.67 17.88
CA ARG A 14 8.85 2.20 16.93
C ARG A 14 10.11 1.71 17.65
N CYS A 15 10.61 2.46 18.62
CA CYS A 15 11.79 2.05 19.40
C CYS A 15 11.52 0.72 20.13
N VAL A 16 10.38 0.61 20.81
CA VAL A 16 9.99 -0.63 21.51
C VAL A 16 9.87 -1.78 20.52
N ALA A 17 9.23 -1.58 19.37
CA ALA A 17 9.08 -2.61 18.36
C ALA A 17 10.43 -3.07 17.79
N LEU A 18 11.37 -2.16 17.50
CA LEU A 18 12.72 -2.50 17.03
C LEU A 18 13.50 -3.33 18.06
N ILE A 19 13.42 -2.94 19.34
CA ILE A 19 14.06 -3.69 20.44
C ILE A 19 13.43 -5.08 20.56
N LEU A 20 12.10 -5.15 20.58
CA LEU A 20 11.38 -6.41 20.70
C LEU A 20 11.70 -7.34 19.53
N GLN A 21 11.76 -6.83 18.31
CA GLN A 21 12.11 -7.62 17.14
C GLN A 21 13.54 -8.19 17.25
N ALA A 22 14.51 -7.40 17.72
CA ALA A 22 15.89 -7.88 17.90
C ALA A 22 15.98 -8.99 18.97
N VAL A 23 15.31 -8.79 20.11
CA VAL A 23 15.26 -9.76 21.21
C VAL A 23 14.55 -11.04 20.78
N LEU A 24 13.36 -10.94 20.18
CA LEU A 24 12.59 -12.11 19.76
C LEU A 24 13.27 -12.88 18.64
N ASN A 25 13.91 -12.21 17.68
CA ASN A 25 14.69 -12.88 16.63
C ASN A 25 15.94 -13.59 17.18
N ALA A 26 16.47 -13.15 18.32
CA ALA A 26 17.58 -13.84 18.99
C ALA A 26 17.13 -15.03 19.86
N VAL A 27 15.92 -14.97 20.43
CA VAL A 27 15.41 -15.97 21.38
C VAL A 27 14.57 -17.04 20.70
N ILE A 28 13.77 -16.67 19.70
CA ILE A 28 12.84 -17.58 19.02
C ILE A 28 13.50 -18.10 17.74
N PRO A 29 13.67 -19.42 17.58
CA PRO A 29 14.22 -19.98 16.36
C PRO A 29 13.30 -19.69 15.17
N ASP A 30 13.91 -19.43 14.02
CA ASP A 30 13.15 -19.21 12.80
C ASP A 30 12.36 -20.45 12.42
N HIS A 31 11.07 -20.26 12.12
CA HIS A 31 10.28 -21.30 11.49
C HIS A 31 10.80 -21.59 10.09
N ASP A 32 10.87 -22.89 9.72
CA ASP A 32 11.23 -23.29 8.36
C ASP A 32 10.03 -23.16 7.41
N ALA A 33 9.72 -21.91 7.05
CA ALA A 33 8.71 -21.61 6.06
C ALA A 33 9.25 -21.83 4.64
N ASP A 34 8.38 -22.28 3.73
CA ASP A 34 8.62 -22.35 2.28
C ASP A 34 8.60 -20.95 1.63
N ALA A 35 9.26 -19.99 2.27
CA ALA A 35 9.36 -18.60 1.86
C ALA A 35 10.60 -18.37 0.97
N PHE A 36 10.58 -17.27 0.21
CA PHE A 36 11.70 -16.88 -0.61
C PHE A 36 12.94 -16.58 0.24
N ARG A 37 14.02 -17.34 0.01
CA ARG A 37 15.30 -17.24 0.74
C ARG A 37 16.45 -17.37 -0.26
N PRO A 38 16.91 -16.26 -0.87
CA PRO A 38 17.99 -16.30 -1.83
C PRO A 38 19.34 -16.57 -1.16
N PRO A 39 20.26 -17.32 -1.82
CA PRO A 39 21.59 -17.56 -1.29
C PRO A 39 22.37 -16.25 -1.13
N ARG A 40 23.00 -16.07 0.05
CA ARG A 40 23.87 -14.94 0.34
C ARG A 40 25.27 -15.22 -0.22
N THR A 41 25.61 -14.58 -1.34
CA THR A 41 26.92 -14.78 -2.00
C THR A 41 27.98 -13.75 -1.59
N ALA A 42 27.59 -12.68 -0.86
CA ALA A 42 28.51 -11.65 -0.42
C ALA A 42 29.21 -12.06 0.88
N VAL A 43 30.52 -11.79 0.96
CA VAL A 43 31.31 -11.98 2.19
C VAL A 43 30.90 -10.89 3.19
N PRO A 44 30.58 -11.24 4.44
CA PRO A 44 30.22 -10.25 5.46
C PRO A 44 31.43 -9.38 5.82
N LEU A 45 31.19 -8.08 5.97
CA LEU A 45 32.12 -7.08 6.50
C LEU A 45 32.02 -6.96 8.03
N TYR A 46 32.90 -6.16 8.63
CA TYR A 46 33.10 -6.09 10.07
C TYR A 46 31.84 -5.78 10.89
N LEU A 47 30.97 -4.89 10.40
CA LEU A 47 29.75 -4.50 11.12
C LEU A 47 28.51 -5.32 10.72
N ASP A 48 28.60 -6.16 9.69
CA ASP A 48 27.46 -6.96 9.21
C ASP A 48 26.92 -7.91 10.32
N PRO A 49 27.74 -8.62 11.11
CA PRO A 49 27.22 -9.47 12.20
C PRO A 49 26.41 -8.70 13.25
N VAL A 50 26.82 -7.47 13.57
CA VAL A 50 26.12 -6.61 14.54
C VAL A 50 24.79 -6.15 13.96
N VAL A 51 24.79 -5.71 12.70
CA VAL A 51 23.57 -5.29 11.99
C VAL A 51 22.61 -6.47 11.80
N ASP A 52 23.11 -7.65 11.46
CA ASP A 52 22.31 -8.86 11.33
C ASP A 52 21.70 -9.25 12.69
N TRP A 53 22.45 -9.19 13.79
CA TRP A 53 21.91 -9.45 15.12
C TRP A 53 20.77 -8.48 15.49
N LEU A 54 20.94 -7.19 15.19
CA LEU A 54 19.94 -6.16 15.49
C LEU A 54 18.71 -6.21 14.58
N PHE A 55 18.91 -6.40 13.27
CA PHE A 55 17.90 -6.06 12.26
C PHE A 55 17.54 -7.20 11.30
N SER A 56 18.15 -8.39 11.39
CA SER A 56 17.84 -9.50 10.46
C SER A 56 16.37 -9.92 10.48
N GLY A 57 15.69 -9.86 11.63
CA GLY A 57 14.25 -10.14 11.69
C GLY A 57 13.39 -9.18 10.85
N LEU A 58 13.90 -7.97 10.50
CA LEU A 58 13.21 -7.03 9.60
C LEU A 58 13.19 -7.50 8.15
N SER A 59 14.00 -8.50 7.77
CA SER A 59 14.04 -9.04 6.41
C SER A 59 13.26 -10.33 6.21
N ARG A 60 12.57 -10.83 7.24
CA ARG A 60 11.86 -12.11 7.14
C ARG A 60 10.63 -11.99 6.24
N TRP A 61 10.18 -13.14 5.75
CA TRP A 61 9.00 -13.25 4.89
C TRP A 61 9.16 -12.45 3.60
N ASP A 62 8.15 -11.71 3.20
CA ASP A 62 8.17 -11.03 1.91
C ASP A 62 9.09 -9.80 1.89
N ALA A 63 9.57 -9.34 3.06
CA ALA A 63 10.58 -8.30 3.13
C ALA A 63 11.87 -8.72 2.38
N GLU A 64 12.16 -10.03 2.31
CA GLU A 64 13.32 -10.54 1.56
C GLU A 64 13.20 -10.24 0.06
N HIS A 65 11.98 -10.24 -0.52
CA HIS A 65 11.80 -9.84 -1.92
C HIS A 65 12.18 -8.37 -2.15
N PHE A 66 11.69 -7.46 -1.29
CA PHE A 66 12.01 -6.04 -1.42
C PHE A 66 13.51 -5.77 -1.30
N LEU A 67 14.18 -6.44 -0.36
CA LEU A 67 15.61 -6.33 -0.15
C LEU A 67 16.40 -6.94 -1.32
N PHE A 68 16.01 -8.12 -1.79
CA PHE A 68 16.61 -8.74 -2.97
C PHE A 68 16.48 -7.85 -4.22
N ILE A 69 15.32 -7.25 -4.45
CA ILE A 69 15.11 -6.31 -5.56
C ILE A 69 15.98 -5.07 -5.39
N ALA A 70 16.13 -4.55 -4.17
CA ALA A 70 17.00 -3.40 -3.91
C ALA A 70 18.49 -3.71 -4.18
N GLU A 71 18.91 -4.96 -4.00
CA GLU A 71 20.29 -5.40 -4.25
C GLU A 71 20.58 -5.75 -5.69
N ARG A 72 19.69 -6.52 -6.33
CA ARG A 72 19.95 -7.20 -7.61
C ARG A 72 18.95 -6.84 -8.69
N GLY A 73 17.93 -6.05 -8.38
CA GLY A 73 16.83 -5.75 -9.28
C GLY A 73 15.89 -6.94 -9.49
N TYR A 74 15.10 -6.84 -10.54
CA TYR A 74 14.06 -7.82 -10.86
C TYR A 74 14.63 -9.00 -11.65
N LEU A 75 15.08 -10.04 -10.94
CA LEU A 75 15.55 -11.28 -11.56
C LEU A 75 14.45 -12.34 -11.75
N TYR A 76 13.62 -12.56 -10.73
CA TYR A 76 12.58 -13.61 -10.78
C TYR A 76 11.23 -13.02 -11.17
N GLU A 77 10.43 -13.77 -11.94
CA GLU A 77 9.12 -13.31 -12.42
C GLU A 77 8.19 -12.93 -11.28
N HIS A 78 8.11 -13.74 -10.22
CA HIS A 78 7.28 -13.47 -9.05
C HIS A 78 7.69 -12.21 -8.26
N ASN A 79 8.94 -11.70 -8.41
CA ASN A 79 9.36 -10.47 -7.75
C ASN A 79 8.53 -9.26 -8.21
N PHE A 80 7.92 -9.31 -9.40
CA PHE A 80 7.04 -8.24 -9.90
C PHE A 80 5.71 -8.11 -9.13
N ALA A 81 5.40 -8.99 -8.17
CA ALA A 81 4.39 -8.73 -7.16
C ALA A 81 4.77 -7.55 -6.24
N PHE A 82 6.07 -7.34 -6.04
CA PHE A 82 6.64 -6.33 -5.15
C PHE A 82 7.07 -5.10 -5.96
N PHE A 83 6.36 -4.00 -5.75
CA PHE A 83 6.49 -2.79 -6.54
C PHE A 83 7.79 -2.00 -6.24
N PRO A 84 8.30 -1.22 -7.21
CA PRO A 84 9.70 -0.79 -7.21
C PRO A 84 10.01 0.39 -6.29
N LEU A 85 9.02 1.15 -5.83
CA LEU A 85 9.31 2.40 -5.12
C LEU A 85 10.08 2.17 -3.81
N LEU A 86 9.68 1.21 -2.98
CA LEU A 86 10.40 0.93 -1.73
C LEU A 86 11.83 0.45 -2.01
N PRO A 87 12.09 -0.55 -2.86
CA PRO A 87 13.45 -0.95 -3.23
C PRO A 87 14.31 0.19 -3.74
N ILE A 88 13.77 1.08 -4.59
CA ILE A 88 14.47 2.26 -5.09
C ILE A 88 14.82 3.22 -3.94
N VAL A 89 13.89 3.48 -3.03
CA VAL A 89 14.13 4.34 -1.86
C VAL A 89 15.22 3.73 -0.96
N LEU A 90 15.13 2.44 -0.65
CA LEU A 90 16.11 1.75 0.20
C LEU A 90 17.51 1.73 -0.45
N ARG A 91 17.59 1.38 -1.73
CA ARG A 91 18.85 1.42 -2.49
C ARG A 91 19.41 2.83 -2.57
N GLY A 92 18.56 3.83 -2.81
CA GLY A 92 18.94 5.24 -2.80
C GLY A 92 19.52 5.67 -1.45
N LEU A 93 18.87 5.32 -0.33
CA LEU A 93 19.41 5.59 1.01
C LEU A 93 20.73 4.87 1.27
N ALA A 94 20.86 3.62 0.83
CA ALA A 94 22.07 2.83 1.01
C ALA A 94 23.28 3.41 0.25
N GLU A 95 23.07 3.88 -0.99
CA GLU A 95 24.12 4.43 -1.86
C GLU A 95 24.34 5.93 -1.73
N THR A 96 23.52 6.64 -0.94
CA THR A 96 23.72 8.07 -0.67
C THR A 96 24.04 8.31 0.80
N LEU A 97 23.04 8.29 1.67
CA LEU A 97 23.18 8.59 3.09
C LEU A 97 24.10 7.59 3.83
N LEU A 98 24.02 6.31 3.48
CA LEU A 98 24.81 5.24 4.10
C LEU A 98 26.05 4.87 3.27
N TRP A 99 26.35 5.60 2.19
CA TRP A 99 27.56 5.40 1.40
C TRP A 99 28.87 5.43 2.22
N PRO A 100 29.05 6.35 3.19
CA PRO A 100 30.26 6.38 4.01
C PRO A 100 30.50 5.10 4.82
N LEU A 101 29.46 4.27 5.02
CA LEU A 101 29.57 2.99 5.73
C LEU A 101 29.94 1.82 4.82
N SER A 102 30.12 2.04 3.52
CA SER A 102 30.42 1.00 2.51
C SER A 102 31.67 0.17 2.80
N SER A 103 32.66 0.74 3.51
CA SER A 103 33.86 0.01 3.92
C SER A 103 33.65 -0.95 5.09
N TRP A 104 32.57 -0.76 5.88
CA TRP A 104 32.31 -1.55 7.09
C TRP A 104 31.05 -2.41 7.00
N LEU A 105 30.11 -2.04 6.13
CA LEU A 105 28.84 -2.73 5.93
C LEU A 105 28.66 -3.10 4.46
N SER A 106 28.27 -4.35 4.23
CA SER A 106 27.85 -4.81 2.91
C SER A 106 26.63 -4.00 2.43
N VAL A 107 26.29 -4.13 1.14
CA VAL A 107 25.03 -3.59 0.62
C VAL A 107 23.84 -4.09 1.45
N ARG A 108 23.84 -5.37 1.83
CA ARG A 108 22.79 -5.99 2.66
C ARG A 108 22.67 -5.32 4.02
N GLY A 109 23.81 -5.12 4.70
CA GLY A 109 23.85 -4.46 6.00
C GLY A 109 23.34 -3.01 5.92
N ARG A 110 23.76 -2.25 4.90
CA ARG A 110 23.27 -0.88 4.66
C ARG A 110 21.76 -0.86 4.37
N LEU A 111 21.24 -1.84 3.63
CA LEU A 111 19.81 -1.95 3.37
C LEU A 111 19.00 -2.28 4.63
N LEU A 112 19.50 -3.15 5.52
CA LEU A 112 18.83 -3.42 6.81
C LEU A 112 18.76 -2.18 7.69
N VAL A 113 19.85 -1.40 7.74
CA VAL A 113 19.87 -0.10 8.43
C VAL A 113 18.89 0.88 7.78
N ALA A 114 18.86 0.93 6.44
CA ALA A 114 17.90 1.76 5.69
C ALA A 114 16.45 1.34 5.95
N VAL A 115 16.15 0.05 6.09
CA VAL A 115 14.82 -0.44 6.50
C VAL A 115 14.50 0.04 7.91
N ALA A 116 15.38 -0.21 8.89
CA ALA A 116 15.11 0.11 10.29
C ALA A 116 14.78 1.61 10.49
N PHE A 117 15.59 2.50 9.93
CA PHE A 117 15.39 3.94 10.08
C PHE A 117 14.45 4.54 9.04
N GLY A 118 14.53 4.09 7.79
CA GLY A 118 13.68 4.57 6.69
C GLY A 118 12.21 4.21 6.89
N ASN A 119 11.89 2.95 7.20
CA ASN A 119 10.51 2.57 7.49
C ASN A 119 10.00 3.18 8.79
N THR A 120 10.86 3.40 9.78
CA THR A 120 10.51 4.18 10.98
C THR A 120 10.10 5.60 10.61
N ALA A 121 10.90 6.32 9.81
CA ALA A 121 10.58 7.69 9.38
C ALA A 121 9.29 7.75 8.53
N LEU A 122 9.12 6.81 7.59
CA LEU A 122 7.90 6.69 6.79
C LEU A 122 6.67 6.40 7.64
N PHE A 123 6.81 5.54 8.65
CA PHE A 123 5.74 5.26 9.59
C PHE A 123 5.35 6.51 10.38
N LEU A 124 6.32 7.26 10.93
CA LEU A 124 6.03 8.51 11.62
C LEU A 124 5.31 9.52 10.73
N LEU A 125 5.73 9.63 9.46
CA LEU A 125 5.04 10.47 8.47
C LEU A 125 3.60 9.97 8.24
N SER A 126 3.39 8.67 8.12
CA SER A 126 2.05 8.10 7.94
C SER A 126 1.11 8.40 9.11
N VAL A 127 1.60 8.34 10.36
CA VAL A 127 0.80 8.65 11.55
C VAL A 127 0.41 10.13 11.57
N VAL A 128 1.34 11.03 11.23
CA VAL A 128 1.06 12.48 11.16
C VAL A 128 0.06 12.78 10.04
N SER A 129 0.23 12.18 8.88
CA SER A 129 -0.72 12.31 7.75
C SER A 129 -2.10 11.77 8.11
N LEU A 130 -2.18 10.63 8.80
CA LEU A 130 -3.44 10.06 9.28
C LEU A 130 -4.13 11.00 10.26
N TYR A 131 -3.40 11.54 11.26
CA TYR A 131 -3.97 12.50 12.20
C TYR A 131 -4.52 13.73 11.48
N ALA A 132 -3.75 14.30 10.54
CA ALA A 132 -4.15 15.47 9.78
C ALA A 132 -5.40 15.21 8.92
N LEU A 133 -5.45 14.04 8.27
CA LEU A 133 -6.61 13.59 7.49
C LEU A 133 -7.85 13.40 8.40
N SER A 134 -7.71 12.64 9.47
CA SER A 134 -8.78 12.37 10.44
C SER A 134 -9.35 13.66 11.04
N ARG A 135 -8.54 14.68 11.28
CA ARG A 135 -9.00 15.99 11.77
C ARG A 135 -9.95 16.69 10.80
N ILE A 136 -9.76 16.53 9.49
CA ILE A 136 -10.62 17.14 8.47
C ILE A 136 -11.88 16.32 8.21
N VAL A 137 -11.72 14.99 8.18
CA VAL A 137 -12.79 14.06 7.83
C VAL A 137 -13.75 13.85 8.99
N LEU A 138 -13.24 13.54 10.19
CA LEU A 138 -14.07 13.30 11.37
C LEU A 138 -14.58 14.59 12.00
N GLN A 139 -13.85 15.71 11.83
CA GLN A 139 -14.12 16.98 12.52
C GLN A 139 -14.19 16.85 14.06
N ASP A 140 -13.62 15.77 14.62
CA ASP A 140 -13.48 15.52 16.05
C ASP A 140 -12.00 15.35 16.39
N ARG A 141 -11.49 16.26 17.23
CA ARG A 141 -10.09 16.26 17.67
C ARG A 141 -9.74 15.03 18.50
N ARG A 142 -10.62 14.62 19.42
CA ARG A 142 -10.36 13.52 20.35
C ARG A 142 -10.37 12.19 19.59
N LEU A 143 -11.36 12.00 18.72
CA LEU A 143 -11.43 10.79 17.90
C LEU A 143 -10.24 10.69 16.94
N ALA A 144 -9.88 11.78 16.25
CA ALA A 144 -8.69 11.79 15.38
C ALA A 144 -7.42 11.44 16.16
N PHE A 145 -7.24 11.99 17.37
CA PHE A 145 -6.08 11.68 18.22
C PHE A 145 -6.05 10.21 18.63
N LEU A 146 -7.16 9.68 19.14
CA LEU A 146 -7.26 8.27 19.55
C LEU A 146 -7.04 7.30 18.38
N SER A 147 -7.60 7.59 17.20
CA SER A 147 -7.39 6.79 15.99
C SER A 147 -5.91 6.74 15.60
N SER A 148 -5.18 7.85 15.71
CA SER A 148 -3.73 7.86 15.44
C SER A 148 -2.93 7.05 16.47
N LEU A 149 -3.33 7.07 17.75
CA LEU A 149 -2.69 6.24 18.77
C LEU A 149 -2.97 4.74 18.54
N LEU A 150 -4.20 4.37 18.20
CA LEU A 150 -4.57 2.98 17.88
C LEU A 150 -3.81 2.48 16.64
N TYR A 151 -3.65 3.32 15.63
CA TYR A 151 -2.82 3.00 14.46
C TYR A 151 -1.36 2.70 14.84
N CYS A 152 -0.82 3.33 15.88
CA CYS A 152 0.54 3.07 16.36
C CYS A 152 0.73 1.70 17.04
N ILE A 153 -0.35 1.08 17.51
CA ILE A 153 -0.34 -0.19 18.28
C ILE A 153 -1.13 -1.31 17.58
N THR A 154 -1.48 -1.12 16.31
CA THR A 154 -2.25 -2.12 15.54
C THR A 154 -1.54 -3.48 15.51
N PRO A 155 -2.24 -4.63 15.55
CA PRO A 155 -1.61 -5.95 15.42
C PRO A 155 -0.82 -6.11 14.11
N ALA A 156 -1.25 -5.41 13.04
CA ALA A 156 -0.57 -5.38 11.75
C ALA A 156 0.78 -4.63 11.76
N ASN A 157 1.26 -4.22 12.94
CA ASN A 157 2.44 -3.39 13.07
C ASN A 157 3.73 -4.04 12.57
N VAL A 158 3.78 -5.37 12.52
CA VAL A 158 4.92 -6.14 11.99
C VAL A 158 5.19 -5.74 10.53
N PHE A 159 4.16 -5.53 9.72
CA PHE A 159 4.31 -5.07 8.32
C PHE A 159 4.72 -3.60 8.21
N MET A 160 4.47 -2.80 9.26
CA MET A 160 4.84 -1.38 9.30
C MET A 160 6.30 -1.16 9.75
N ILE A 161 6.95 -2.18 10.32
CA ILE A 161 8.34 -2.13 10.80
C ILE A 161 9.32 -2.93 9.94
N ALA A 162 8.92 -4.12 9.50
CA ALA A 162 9.73 -4.95 8.60
C ALA A 162 9.94 -4.25 7.25
N GLY A 163 10.81 -4.79 6.40
CA GLY A 163 11.15 -4.26 5.08
C GLY A 163 10.04 -4.33 4.04
N TYR A 164 8.82 -3.95 4.40
CA TYR A 164 7.66 -3.91 3.52
C TYR A 164 7.23 -2.47 3.16
N SER A 165 6.38 -2.34 2.13
CA SER A 165 5.96 -1.06 1.55
C SER A 165 4.76 -0.38 2.22
N GLU A 166 4.19 -0.98 3.27
CA GLU A 166 2.96 -0.54 3.94
C GLU A 166 3.12 0.87 4.53
N SER A 167 4.22 1.14 5.23
CA SER A 167 4.50 2.46 5.83
C SER A 167 4.65 3.54 4.76
N LEU A 168 5.34 3.23 3.65
CA LEU A 168 5.50 4.12 2.50
C LEU A 168 4.15 4.41 1.82
N PHE A 169 3.40 3.35 1.53
CA PHE A 169 2.10 3.41 0.89
C PHE A 169 1.08 4.18 1.74
N ALA A 170 1.05 3.93 3.05
CA ALA A 170 0.19 4.62 4.00
C ALA A 170 0.52 6.12 4.09
N ALA A 171 1.81 6.48 4.19
CA ALA A 171 2.24 7.87 4.24
C ALA A 171 1.79 8.67 3.01
N LEU A 172 1.99 8.10 1.81
CA LEU A 172 1.62 8.72 0.55
C LEU A 172 0.10 8.75 0.34
N THR A 173 -0.61 7.68 0.68
CA THR A 173 -2.07 7.61 0.55
C THR A 173 -2.76 8.58 1.51
N PHE A 174 -2.42 8.54 2.81
CA PHE A 174 -3.02 9.48 3.78
C PHE A 174 -2.66 10.93 3.47
N GLY A 175 -1.40 11.20 3.08
CA GLY A 175 -0.98 12.53 2.66
C GLY A 175 -1.69 13.01 1.39
N GLY A 176 -1.84 12.13 0.39
CA GLY A 176 -2.56 12.40 -0.84
C GLY A 176 -4.04 12.68 -0.62
N LEU A 177 -4.72 11.87 0.21
CA LEU A 177 -6.11 12.09 0.59
C LEU A 177 -6.30 13.37 1.41
N TYR A 178 -5.36 13.69 2.31
CA TYR A 178 -5.35 14.97 3.03
C TYR A 178 -5.28 16.17 2.08
N LEU A 179 -4.40 16.09 1.07
CA LEU A 179 -4.28 17.13 0.03
C LEU A 179 -5.56 17.23 -0.82
N LEU A 180 -6.19 16.09 -1.12
CA LEU A 180 -7.43 16.02 -1.89
C LEU A 180 -8.60 16.69 -1.14
N GLU A 181 -8.75 16.37 0.14
CA GLU A 181 -9.75 17.00 1.04
C GLU A 181 -9.53 18.51 1.22
N LYS A 182 -8.29 18.97 1.09
CA LYS A 182 -7.94 20.40 1.07
C LYS A 182 -8.18 21.09 -0.28
N GLY A 183 -8.51 20.34 -1.33
CA GLY A 183 -8.70 20.87 -2.69
C GLY A 183 -7.41 21.01 -3.52
N PHE A 184 -6.26 20.53 -3.02
CA PHE A 184 -5.00 20.56 -3.77
C PHE A 184 -4.89 19.36 -4.73
N THR A 185 -5.82 19.24 -5.67
CA THR A 185 -6.03 18.03 -6.49
C THR A 185 -4.78 17.59 -7.25
N PHE A 186 -4.01 18.51 -7.85
CA PHE A 186 -2.79 18.15 -8.58
C PHE A 186 -1.74 17.49 -7.66
N ARG A 187 -1.49 18.09 -6.48
CA ARG A 187 -0.54 17.54 -5.49
C ARG A 187 -1.04 16.22 -4.91
N ALA A 188 -2.36 16.08 -4.73
CA ALA A 188 -2.98 14.84 -4.34
C ALA A 188 -2.77 13.74 -5.38
N CYS A 189 -3.04 14.02 -6.67
CA CYS A 189 -2.80 13.06 -7.76
C CYS A 189 -1.33 12.64 -7.83
N LEU A 190 -0.39 13.57 -7.63
CA LEU A 190 1.04 13.24 -7.57
C LEU A 190 1.35 12.28 -6.41
N ALA A 191 0.90 12.59 -5.20
CA ALA A 191 1.12 11.73 -4.03
C ALA A 191 0.47 10.34 -4.20
N LEU A 192 -0.76 10.29 -4.72
CA LEU A 192 -1.49 9.04 -4.97
C LEU A 192 -0.87 8.22 -6.12
N SER A 193 -0.32 8.88 -7.14
CA SER A 193 0.45 8.23 -8.20
C SER A 193 1.71 7.58 -7.64
N ILE A 194 2.48 8.31 -6.82
CA ILE A 194 3.65 7.74 -6.15
C ILE A 194 3.22 6.58 -5.21
N ALA A 195 2.06 6.66 -4.56
CA ALA A 195 1.52 5.53 -3.79
C ALA A 195 1.26 4.29 -4.67
N THR A 196 0.73 4.46 -5.89
CA THR A 196 0.60 3.36 -6.86
C THR A 196 1.95 2.74 -7.23
N ALA A 197 3.02 3.54 -7.29
CA ALA A 197 4.38 3.03 -7.51
C ALA A 197 4.91 2.20 -6.32
N ALA A 198 4.32 2.35 -5.13
CA ALA A 198 4.65 1.56 -3.94
C ALA A 198 3.88 0.23 -3.89
N ARG A 199 2.63 0.22 -4.37
CA ARG A 199 1.73 -0.95 -4.41
C ARG A 199 0.64 -0.77 -5.46
N SER A 200 0.26 -1.87 -6.10
CA SER A 200 -0.90 -1.96 -7.02
C SER A 200 -2.21 -1.43 -6.41
N ASN A 201 -2.40 -1.59 -5.09
CA ASN A 201 -3.56 -1.08 -4.34
C ASN A 201 -3.79 0.43 -4.51
N GLY A 202 -2.75 1.20 -4.90
CA GLY A 202 -2.89 2.62 -5.20
C GLY A 202 -3.88 2.93 -6.32
N LEU A 203 -4.15 1.97 -7.22
CA LEU A 203 -5.18 2.09 -8.25
C LEU A 203 -6.58 2.33 -7.67
N VAL A 204 -6.88 1.74 -6.50
CA VAL A 204 -8.19 1.91 -5.85
C VAL A 204 -8.39 3.35 -5.37
N ASN A 205 -7.31 4.12 -5.18
CA ASN A 205 -7.39 5.53 -4.79
C ASN A 205 -8.03 6.43 -5.86
N VAL A 206 -8.13 5.96 -7.12
CA VAL A 206 -8.91 6.63 -8.18
C VAL A 206 -10.36 6.86 -7.72
N GLY A 207 -10.93 5.96 -6.93
CA GLY A 207 -12.29 6.13 -6.39
C GLY A 207 -12.47 7.44 -5.60
N PHE A 208 -11.48 7.82 -4.78
CA PHE A 208 -11.52 9.09 -4.04
C PHE A 208 -11.41 10.31 -4.97
N LEU A 209 -10.56 10.22 -6.00
CA LEU A 209 -10.40 11.26 -7.02
C LEU A 209 -11.68 11.44 -7.85
N LEU A 210 -12.43 10.38 -8.11
CA LEU A 210 -13.71 10.51 -8.82
C LEU A 210 -14.78 11.07 -7.90
N TYR A 211 -14.82 10.65 -6.64
CA TYR A 211 -15.88 11.02 -5.70
C TYR A 211 -15.77 12.45 -5.16
N LEU A 212 -14.62 12.84 -4.57
CA LEU A 212 -14.50 14.11 -3.86
C LEU A 212 -14.64 15.35 -4.78
N PRO A 213 -13.97 15.41 -5.96
CA PRO A 213 -14.22 16.45 -6.95
C PRO A 213 -15.64 16.46 -7.50
N SER A 214 -16.33 15.31 -7.59
CA SER A 214 -17.74 15.27 -8.00
C SER A 214 -18.64 15.97 -6.97
N LEU A 215 -18.42 15.76 -5.68
CA LEU A 215 -19.11 16.51 -4.62
C LEU A 215 -18.83 18.02 -4.72
N TYR A 216 -17.58 18.40 -4.97
CA TYR A 216 -17.22 19.80 -5.15
C TYR A 216 -17.92 20.41 -6.37
N ALA A 217 -17.91 19.73 -7.52
CA ALA A 217 -18.59 20.17 -8.73
C ALA A 217 -20.10 20.36 -8.53
N LEU A 218 -20.75 19.42 -7.84
CA LEU A 218 -22.16 19.51 -7.49
C LEU A 218 -22.44 20.70 -6.56
N SER A 219 -21.57 20.95 -5.57
CA SER A 219 -21.71 22.13 -4.69
C SER A 219 -21.60 23.45 -5.46
N GLN A 220 -20.70 23.53 -6.45
CA GLN A 220 -20.54 24.71 -7.31
C GLN A 220 -21.77 24.92 -8.19
N ILE A 221 -22.30 23.86 -8.80
CA ILE A 221 -23.52 23.91 -9.61
C ILE A 221 -24.70 24.44 -8.77
N ARG A 222 -24.84 24.00 -7.52
CA ARG A 222 -25.89 24.50 -6.60
C ARG A 222 -25.75 26.00 -6.33
N VAL A 223 -24.55 26.48 -6.01
CA VAL A 223 -24.30 27.92 -5.83
C VAL A 223 -24.61 28.72 -7.09
N TYR A 224 -24.24 28.21 -8.27
CA TYR A 224 -24.56 28.89 -9.53
C TYR A 224 -26.06 28.90 -9.85
N ARG A 225 -26.81 27.88 -9.42
CA ARG A 225 -28.26 27.81 -9.60
C ARG A 225 -28.99 29.00 -8.95
N THR A 226 -28.55 29.39 -7.76
CA THR A 226 -29.14 30.48 -6.96
C THR A 226 -28.59 31.86 -7.33
N THR A 227 -27.29 31.97 -7.59
CA THR A 227 -26.61 33.29 -7.68
C THR A 227 -26.43 33.82 -9.11
N THR A 228 -26.53 32.98 -10.14
CA THR A 228 -26.21 33.37 -11.54
C THR A 228 -27.45 33.77 -12.36
N LYS A 229 -27.31 34.77 -13.23
CA LYS A 229 -28.34 35.16 -14.22
C LYS A 229 -28.60 34.04 -15.24
N ALA A 230 -29.85 33.89 -15.70
CA ALA A 230 -30.31 32.77 -16.52
C ALA A 230 -29.41 32.45 -17.73
N TYR A 231 -28.98 33.46 -18.50
CA TYR A 231 -28.17 33.27 -19.71
C TYR A 231 -26.74 32.75 -19.44
N ALA A 232 -26.17 33.02 -18.27
CA ALA A 232 -24.82 32.57 -17.91
C ALA A 232 -24.80 31.22 -17.15
N LYS A 233 -25.97 30.68 -16.76
CA LYS A 233 -26.08 29.42 -16.00
C LYS A 233 -25.54 28.23 -16.80
N VAL A 234 -25.99 28.09 -18.04
CA VAL A 234 -25.60 26.97 -18.92
C VAL A 234 -24.09 26.97 -19.12
N PHE A 235 -23.51 28.12 -19.43
CA PHE A 235 -22.08 28.26 -19.63
C PHE A 235 -21.28 27.86 -18.38
N ARG A 236 -21.67 28.32 -17.18
CA ARG A 236 -21.00 27.92 -15.93
C ARG A 236 -21.12 26.43 -15.63
N TYR A 237 -22.29 25.82 -15.88
CA TYR A 237 -22.47 24.38 -15.70
C TYR A 237 -21.56 23.57 -16.63
N VAL A 238 -21.50 23.96 -17.91
CA VAL A 238 -20.60 23.33 -18.89
C VAL A 238 -19.15 23.45 -18.43
N LEU A 239 -18.70 24.62 -17.96
CA LEU A 239 -17.33 24.79 -17.46
C LEU A 239 -17.03 23.88 -16.26
N VAL A 240 -17.94 23.78 -15.28
CA VAL A 240 -17.75 22.90 -14.11
C VAL A 240 -17.66 21.44 -14.53
N ILE A 241 -18.52 21.00 -15.46
CA ILE A 241 -18.52 19.63 -15.96
C ILE A 241 -17.23 19.34 -16.74
N LEU A 242 -16.80 20.24 -17.63
CA LEU A 242 -15.54 20.10 -18.36
C LEU A 242 -14.34 20.05 -17.41
N GLN A 243 -14.32 20.89 -16.38
CA GLN A 243 -13.27 20.85 -15.36
C GLN A 243 -13.27 19.53 -14.58
N LEU A 244 -14.44 19.02 -14.21
CA LEU A 244 -14.56 17.72 -13.53
C LEU A 244 -14.06 16.58 -14.41
N LEU A 245 -14.50 16.53 -15.68
CA LEU A 245 -14.08 15.50 -16.63
C LEU A 245 -12.58 15.55 -16.90
N PHE A 246 -12.03 16.74 -17.12
CA PHE A 246 -10.60 16.92 -17.33
C PHE A 246 -9.77 16.50 -16.12
N THR A 247 -10.19 16.92 -14.92
CA THR A 247 -9.53 16.54 -13.66
C THR A 247 -9.60 15.04 -13.41
N SER A 248 -10.75 14.43 -13.69
CA SER A 248 -10.98 12.99 -13.50
C SER A 248 -10.16 12.17 -14.49
N LEU A 249 -10.15 12.55 -15.76
CA LEU A 249 -9.39 11.86 -16.81
C LEU A 249 -7.88 11.96 -16.57
N LEU A 250 -7.36 13.19 -16.41
CA LEU A 250 -5.94 13.39 -16.18
C LEU A 250 -5.50 12.79 -14.85
N GLY A 251 -6.24 13.02 -13.77
CA GLY A 251 -5.86 12.48 -12.46
C GLY A 251 -5.89 10.95 -12.46
N THR A 252 -6.86 10.31 -13.13
CA THR A 252 -6.88 8.85 -13.29
C THR A 252 -5.67 8.38 -14.09
N ALA A 253 -5.36 9.01 -15.22
CA ALA A 253 -4.17 8.67 -16.02
C ALA A 253 -2.88 8.81 -15.21
N PHE A 254 -2.74 9.87 -14.41
CA PHE A 254 -1.58 10.08 -13.54
C PHE A 254 -1.47 9.00 -12.45
N ILE A 255 -2.58 8.62 -11.81
CA ILE A 255 -2.57 7.61 -10.73
C ILE A 255 -2.28 6.20 -11.29
N THR A 256 -2.75 5.88 -12.51
CA THR A 256 -2.56 4.57 -13.15
C THR A 256 -1.21 4.43 -13.87
N LEU A 257 -0.58 5.55 -14.24
CA LEU A 257 0.67 5.56 -15.00
C LEU A 257 1.79 4.71 -14.38
N PRO A 258 2.12 4.78 -13.07
CA PRO A 258 3.21 3.98 -12.51
C PRO A 258 2.94 2.49 -12.57
N PHE A 259 1.68 2.07 -12.40
CA PHE A 259 1.29 0.68 -12.57
C PHE A 259 1.51 0.22 -14.02
N ALA A 260 1.02 0.99 -15.00
CA ALA A 260 1.18 0.69 -16.42
C ALA A 260 2.66 0.65 -16.84
N ALA A 261 3.46 1.62 -16.39
CA ALA A 261 4.90 1.67 -16.65
C ALA A 261 5.61 0.44 -16.06
N PHE A 262 5.21 0.00 -14.86
CA PHE A 262 5.78 -1.19 -14.23
C PHE A 262 5.35 -2.49 -14.93
N GLN A 263 4.12 -2.59 -15.42
CA GLN A 263 3.69 -3.70 -16.29
C GLN A 263 4.49 -3.75 -17.58
N TYR A 264 4.72 -2.60 -18.22
CA TYR A 264 5.55 -2.50 -19.42
C TYR A 264 7.00 -2.89 -19.16
N TYR A 265 7.57 -2.47 -18.02
CA TYR A 265 8.91 -2.89 -17.61
C TYR A 265 8.98 -4.42 -17.49
N GLY A 266 8.01 -5.06 -16.83
CA GLY A 266 7.96 -6.53 -16.73
C GLY A 266 7.77 -7.25 -18.07
N TYR A 267 6.95 -6.68 -18.96
CA TYR A 267 6.83 -7.16 -20.34
C TYR A 267 8.18 -7.11 -21.05
N ARG A 268 8.91 -6.00 -20.96
CA ARG A 268 10.24 -5.86 -21.57
C ARG A 268 11.25 -6.85 -20.99
N THR A 269 11.18 -7.11 -19.68
CA THR A 269 12.08 -8.05 -19.00
C THR A 269 11.88 -9.50 -19.43
N PHE A 270 10.63 -9.98 -19.52
CA PHE A 270 10.34 -11.41 -19.74
C PHE A 270 9.84 -11.77 -21.14
N CYS A 271 9.18 -10.85 -21.86
CA CYS A 271 8.69 -11.11 -23.22
C CYS A 271 9.71 -10.72 -24.30
N THR A 272 10.65 -9.82 -23.98
CA THR A 272 11.78 -9.46 -24.85
C THR A 272 13.12 -9.51 -24.08
N PRO A 273 13.48 -10.66 -23.50
CA PRO A 273 14.67 -10.77 -22.68
C PRO A 273 15.95 -10.54 -23.49
N SER A 274 16.86 -9.77 -22.94
CA SER A 274 18.20 -9.52 -23.50
C SER A 274 19.32 -10.06 -22.62
N LEU A 275 18.99 -10.70 -21.49
CA LEU A 275 19.93 -11.21 -20.51
C LEU A 275 20.31 -12.65 -20.87
N SER A 276 21.62 -12.93 -20.96
CA SER A 276 22.11 -14.31 -21.07
C SER A 276 22.30 -14.91 -19.67
N LEU A 277 22.02 -16.21 -19.53
CA LEU A 277 22.13 -16.93 -18.25
C LEU A 277 23.54 -16.87 -17.63
N GLU A 278 24.58 -16.68 -18.44
CA GLU A 278 25.98 -16.53 -18.00
C GLU A 278 26.19 -15.35 -17.05
N HIS A 279 25.36 -14.31 -17.12
CA HIS A 279 25.44 -13.15 -16.24
C HIS A 279 24.80 -13.39 -14.86
N ILE A 280 24.09 -14.51 -14.67
CA ILE A 280 23.41 -14.84 -13.42
C ILE A 280 24.31 -15.79 -12.61
N THR A 281 24.51 -15.48 -11.33
CA THR A 281 25.32 -16.35 -10.45
C THR A 281 24.72 -17.77 -10.37
N PRO A 282 25.54 -18.84 -10.42
CA PRO A 282 25.06 -20.23 -10.38
C PRO A 282 24.16 -20.55 -9.17
N ALA A 283 24.43 -19.93 -8.02
CA ALA A 283 23.62 -20.10 -6.82
C ALA A 283 22.15 -19.62 -7.02
N LEU A 284 21.94 -18.55 -7.79
CA LEU A 284 20.61 -18.03 -8.09
C LEU A 284 19.89 -18.83 -9.17
N LEU A 285 20.64 -19.40 -10.13
CA LEU A 285 20.09 -20.33 -11.13
C LEU A 285 19.64 -21.64 -10.49
N SER A 286 20.47 -22.23 -9.62
CA SER A 286 20.08 -23.45 -8.88
C SER A 286 18.89 -23.24 -7.94
N LEU A 287 18.69 -22.02 -7.42
CA LEU A 287 17.46 -21.68 -6.70
C LEU A 287 16.27 -21.63 -7.65
N ALA A 288 16.42 -21.00 -8.82
CA ALA A 288 15.38 -20.90 -9.82
C ALA A 288 14.90 -22.28 -10.26
N GLU A 289 15.82 -23.19 -10.57
CA GLU A 289 15.54 -24.57 -10.95
C GLU A 289 14.82 -25.33 -9.83
N ARG A 290 15.33 -25.28 -8.59
CA ARG A 290 14.74 -26.00 -7.45
C ARG A 290 13.33 -25.52 -7.10
N LYS A 291 13.05 -24.23 -7.24
CA LYS A 291 11.75 -23.63 -6.91
C LYS A 291 10.83 -23.45 -8.12
N GLY A 292 11.31 -23.78 -9.33
CA GLY A 292 10.57 -23.53 -10.57
C GLY A 292 10.36 -22.04 -10.87
N TYR A 293 11.24 -21.16 -10.41
CA TYR A 293 11.15 -19.73 -10.70
C TYR A 293 11.61 -19.42 -12.11
N ARG A 294 10.84 -18.58 -12.80
CA ARG A 294 11.25 -18.10 -14.12
C ARG A 294 12.24 -16.94 -14.01
N VAL A 295 13.29 -17.00 -14.81
CA VAL A 295 14.29 -15.94 -15.02
C VAL A 295 14.21 -15.41 -16.45
N PRO A 296 14.62 -14.16 -16.72
CA PRO A 296 14.68 -13.62 -18.07
C PRO A 296 15.87 -14.24 -18.80
N ASP A 297 15.57 -15.16 -19.71
CA ASP A 297 16.56 -15.85 -20.56
C ASP A 297 16.33 -15.48 -22.03
N GLN A 298 17.35 -14.90 -22.66
CA GLN A 298 17.33 -14.55 -24.08
C GLN A 298 17.04 -15.75 -25.00
N ASN A 299 17.50 -16.95 -24.63
CA ASN A 299 17.31 -18.18 -25.41
C ASN A 299 16.09 -18.99 -24.94
N GLY A 300 15.42 -18.52 -23.87
CA GLY A 300 14.27 -19.19 -23.28
C GLY A 300 12.99 -18.97 -24.09
N THR A 301 12.03 -19.87 -23.93
CA THR A 301 10.69 -19.65 -24.49
C THR A 301 10.02 -18.48 -23.76
N PRO A 302 9.30 -17.59 -24.46
CA PRO A 302 8.57 -16.50 -23.82
C PRO A 302 7.41 -17.05 -22.96
N PRO A 303 7.03 -16.37 -21.88
CA PRO A 303 5.85 -16.73 -21.12
C PRO A 303 4.54 -16.72 -21.91
N LEU A 304 3.63 -17.64 -21.56
CA LEU A 304 2.30 -17.72 -22.20
C LEU A 304 1.49 -16.43 -22.03
N TRP A 305 1.69 -15.70 -20.92
CA TRP A 305 1.00 -14.43 -20.70
C TRP A 305 1.46 -13.32 -21.66
N CYS A 306 2.65 -13.45 -22.28
CA CYS A 306 3.12 -12.53 -23.32
C CYS A 306 2.27 -12.62 -24.61
N MET A 307 1.66 -13.78 -24.86
CA MET A 307 0.85 -14.03 -26.07
C MET A 307 -0.64 -13.65 -25.90
N ARG A 308 -1.03 -13.19 -24.71
CA ARG A 308 -2.41 -12.73 -24.45
C ARG A 308 -2.63 -11.36 -25.11
N PRO A 309 -3.86 -11.05 -25.57
CA PRO A 309 -4.17 -9.76 -26.19
C PRO A 309 -3.88 -8.57 -25.27
N MET A 310 -3.97 -8.77 -23.96
CA MET A 310 -3.50 -7.83 -22.94
C MET A 310 -2.51 -8.55 -22.01
N PRO A 311 -1.19 -8.43 -22.25
CA PRO A 311 -0.17 -9.13 -21.46
C PRO A 311 0.00 -8.44 -20.10
N MET A 312 -0.72 -8.93 -19.10
CA MET A 312 -0.73 -8.40 -17.73
C MET A 312 0.06 -9.29 -16.78
N LEU A 313 1.33 -8.95 -16.57
CA LEU A 313 2.24 -9.69 -15.70
C LEU A 313 1.71 -9.79 -14.26
N TYR A 314 1.21 -8.69 -13.69
CA TYR A 314 0.72 -8.69 -12.31
C TYR A 314 -0.43 -9.68 -12.11
N SER A 315 -1.42 -9.68 -13.00
CA SER A 315 -2.53 -10.65 -12.93
C SER A 315 -2.06 -12.09 -13.10
N HIS A 316 -1.09 -12.34 -13.98
CA HIS A 316 -0.48 -13.66 -14.12
C HIS A 316 0.22 -14.11 -12.84
N ILE A 317 0.98 -13.21 -12.20
CA ILE A 317 1.69 -13.54 -10.97
C ILE A 317 0.73 -13.85 -9.82
N GLN A 318 -0.31 -13.02 -9.67
CA GLN A 318 -1.33 -13.20 -8.64
C GLN A 318 -2.06 -14.55 -8.81
N ASP A 319 -2.32 -14.97 -10.04
CA ASP A 319 -2.98 -16.24 -10.37
C ASP A 319 -2.03 -17.45 -10.17
N ILE A 320 -0.81 -17.42 -10.70
CA ILE A 320 0.09 -18.58 -10.71
C ILE A 320 0.88 -18.77 -9.42
N TYR A 321 1.41 -17.69 -8.83
CA TYR A 321 2.30 -17.79 -7.67
C TYR A 321 1.57 -17.60 -6.34
N TRP A 322 0.47 -16.83 -6.30
CA TRP A 322 -0.27 -16.53 -5.07
C TRP A 322 -1.71 -17.08 -5.05
N ASP A 323 -2.17 -17.75 -6.12
CA ASP A 323 -3.52 -18.31 -6.27
C ASP A 323 -4.66 -17.37 -5.85
N VAL A 324 -4.52 -16.09 -6.18
CA VAL A 324 -5.51 -15.06 -5.91
C VAL A 324 -6.67 -15.23 -6.90
N GLY A 325 -7.87 -15.48 -6.37
CA GLY A 325 -9.06 -15.65 -7.17
C GLY A 325 -10.32 -15.73 -6.33
N PHE A 326 -11.47 -15.51 -6.97
CA PHE A 326 -12.77 -15.55 -6.29
C PHE A 326 -13.01 -16.93 -5.66
N LEU A 327 -13.18 -16.94 -4.34
CA LEU A 327 -13.43 -18.10 -3.49
C LEU A 327 -12.37 -19.22 -3.54
N ARG A 328 -11.25 -19.04 -4.23
CA ARG A 328 -10.18 -20.05 -4.29
C ARG A 328 -9.59 -20.37 -2.92
N TYR A 329 -9.64 -19.40 -2.00
CA TYR A 329 -9.10 -19.52 -0.65
C TYR A 329 -9.99 -20.30 0.34
N PHE A 330 -11.23 -20.63 -0.02
CA PHE A 330 -12.18 -21.27 0.89
C PHE A 330 -11.93 -22.79 1.00
N GLU A 331 -10.85 -23.15 1.67
CA GLU A 331 -10.52 -24.53 2.04
C GLU A 331 -10.62 -24.72 3.56
N LEU A 332 -11.03 -25.92 4.01
CA LEU A 332 -11.11 -26.26 5.44
C LEU A 332 -9.76 -26.09 6.17
N ARG A 333 -8.64 -26.26 5.46
CA ARG A 333 -7.29 -26.09 6.00
C ARG A 333 -6.99 -24.63 6.39
N GLN A 334 -7.72 -23.66 5.83
CA GLN A 334 -7.51 -22.23 6.06
C GLN A 334 -8.34 -21.68 7.22
N MET A 335 -9.17 -22.50 7.88
CA MET A 335 -9.99 -22.05 9.01
C MET A 335 -9.21 -21.26 10.08
N PRO A 336 -7.98 -21.64 10.48
CA PRO A 336 -7.20 -20.84 11.44
C PRO A 336 -6.93 -19.40 10.99
N ASN A 337 -6.68 -19.18 9.69
CA ASN A 337 -6.42 -17.86 9.12
C ASN A 337 -7.69 -17.00 9.11
N PHE A 338 -8.86 -17.61 8.82
CA PHE A 338 -10.15 -16.93 8.93
C PHE A 338 -10.46 -16.54 10.37
N ILE A 339 -10.17 -17.41 11.35
CA ILE A 339 -10.34 -17.11 12.78
C ILE A 339 -9.44 -15.95 13.20
N LEU A 340 -8.20 -15.92 12.72
CA LEU A 340 -7.26 -14.82 13.00
C LEU A 340 -7.76 -13.48 12.42
N ALA A 341 -8.35 -13.50 11.23
CA ALA A 341 -8.88 -12.30 10.58
C ALA A 341 -10.24 -11.85 11.15
N LEU A 342 -10.99 -12.76 11.79
CA LEU A 342 -12.38 -12.56 12.22
C LEU A 342 -12.57 -11.30 13.07
N PRO A 343 -11.78 -11.00 14.12
CA PRO A 343 -12.02 -9.81 14.95
C PRO A 343 -11.97 -8.51 14.15
N MET A 344 -10.99 -8.39 13.25
CA MET A 344 -10.84 -7.19 12.41
C MET A 344 -11.92 -7.11 11.35
N ALA A 345 -12.31 -8.24 10.74
CA ALA A 345 -13.42 -8.30 9.80
C ALA A 345 -14.75 -7.92 10.47
N SER A 346 -15.03 -8.44 11.66
CA SER A 346 -16.22 -8.10 12.45
C SER A 346 -16.28 -6.62 12.78
N LEU A 347 -15.17 -6.02 13.22
CA LEU A 347 -15.11 -4.57 13.47
C LEU A 347 -15.40 -3.76 12.20
N GLY A 348 -14.86 -4.16 11.05
CA GLY A 348 -15.12 -3.51 9.77
C GLY A 348 -16.59 -3.59 9.34
N ILE A 349 -17.20 -4.78 9.45
CA ILE A 349 -18.62 -5.00 9.15
C ILE A 349 -19.50 -4.18 10.10
N MET A 350 -19.22 -4.21 11.40
CA MET A 350 -19.97 -3.45 12.40
C MET A 350 -19.87 -1.94 12.16
N ALA A 351 -18.69 -1.43 11.81
CA ALA A 351 -18.49 -0.02 11.49
C ALA A 351 -19.29 0.39 10.24
N ALA A 352 -19.25 -0.43 9.18
CA ALA A 352 -20.01 -0.18 7.95
C ALA A 352 -21.53 -0.22 8.22
N TYR A 353 -22.00 -1.22 8.97
CA TYR A 353 -23.40 -1.36 9.35
C TYR A 353 -23.88 -0.17 10.20
N ALA A 354 -23.12 0.19 11.25
CA ALA A 354 -23.46 1.32 12.12
C ALA A 354 -23.54 2.63 11.32
N TYR A 355 -22.60 2.86 10.40
CA TYR A 355 -22.63 4.04 9.54
C TYR A 355 -23.84 4.05 8.61
N ALA A 356 -24.13 2.93 7.95
CA ALA A 356 -25.25 2.79 7.02
C ALA A 356 -26.61 2.96 7.72
N HIS A 357 -26.74 2.41 8.93
CA HIS A 357 -27.94 2.56 9.75
C HIS A 357 -28.13 4.01 10.23
N ALA A 358 -27.05 4.73 10.54
CA ALA A 358 -27.12 6.13 10.93
C ALA A 358 -27.38 7.09 9.74
N ASN A 359 -26.97 6.71 8.52
CA ASN A 359 -27.04 7.55 7.32
C ASN A 359 -27.67 6.83 6.10
N PRO A 360 -28.90 6.27 6.19
CA PRO A 360 -29.46 5.42 5.14
C PRO A 360 -29.69 6.17 3.82
N GLU A 361 -30.19 7.41 3.88
CA GLU A 361 -30.40 8.23 2.67
C GLU A 361 -29.10 8.61 1.97
N LEU A 362 -28.05 8.91 2.76
CA LEU A 362 -26.73 9.21 2.24
C LEU A 362 -26.17 8.01 1.48
N CYS A 363 -26.29 6.81 2.04
CA CYS A 363 -25.86 5.56 1.43
C CYS A 363 -26.64 5.26 0.14
N LEU A 364 -27.96 5.42 0.13
CA LEU A 364 -28.80 5.21 -1.05
C LEU A 364 -28.48 6.19 -2.18
N ARG A 365 -28.16 7.44 -1.86
CA ARG A 365 -27.90 8.52 -2.84
C ARG A 365 -26.41 8.75 -3.10
N LEU A 366 -25.54 7.94 -2.51
CA LEU A 366 -24.08 8.08 -2.53
C LEU A 366 -23.57 9.46 -2.06
N GLY A 367 -24.39 10.23 -1.33
CA GLY A 367 -24.11 11.63 -1.00
C GLY A 367 -24.08 12.60 -2.18
N LEU A 368 -24.47 12.20 -3.39
CA LEU A 368 -24.48 13.06 -4.58
C LEU A 368 -25.74 13.93 -4.68
N TRP A 369 -26.84 13.51 -4.05
CA TRP A 369 -28.13 14.23 -4.09
C TRP A 369 -28.57 14.70 -2.70
N GLU A 370 -29.08 15.93 -2.59
CA GLU A 370 -29.40 16.56 -1.31
C GLU A 370 -30.65 15.98 -0.63
N MET A 371 -30.62 15.97 0.70
CA MET A 371 -31.81 16.13 1.56
C MET A 371 -32.32 17.57 1.40
N SER A 372 -33.64 17.72 1.39
CA SER A 372 -34.37 19.00 1.34
C SER A 372 -33.71 20.14 2.15
N GLU A 373 -33.70 21.35 1.57
CA GLU A 373 -33.28 22.65 2.15
C GLU A 373 -33.92 23.00 3.52
N ASN A 374 -34.82 22.17 4.07
CA ASN A 374 -35.51 22.42 5.33
C ASN A 374 -34.75 22.01 6.62
N LYS A 375 -33.52 21.51 6.52
CA LYS A 375 -32.61 21.45 7.70
C LYS A 375 -31.72 22.68 7.75
N GLY A 376 -32.35 23.84 7.99
CA GLY A 376 -31.61 25.00 8.48
C GLY A 376 -30.87 24.62 9.77
N LEU A 377 -29.62 25.07 9.90
CA LEU A 377 -28.88 25.15 11.17
C LEU A 377 -28.40 23.86 11.88
N ASP A 378 -28.48 22.66 11.30
CA ASP A 378 -27.81 21.51 11.95
C ASP A 378 -26.29 21.61 11.74
N LYS A 379 -25.55 21.91 12.83
CA LYS A 379 -24.08 21.84 12.87
C LYS A 379 -23.62 20.50 12.29
N PRO A 380 -22.53 20.46 11.51
CA PRO A 380 -22.01 19.18 11.02
C PRO A 380 -21.80 18.25 12.20
N THR A 381 -22.35 17.03 12.13
CA THR A 381 -22.18 16.02 13.18
C THR A 381 -20.70 15.62 13.25
N PRO A 382 -19.97 16.02 14.32
CA PRO A 382 -18.58 15.60 14.44
C PRO A 382 -18.52 14.11 14.78
N GLY A 383 -17.42 13.47 14.39
CA GLY A 383 -17.13 12.08 14.68
C GLY A 383 -17.36 11.15 13.48
N PHE A 384 -17.58 9.87 13.78
CA PHE A 384 -17.63 8.80 12.78
C PHE A 384 -18.82 8.88 11.82
N PHE A 385 -19.97 9.42 12.27
CA PHE A 385 -21.18 9.52 11.45
C PHE A 385 -21.23 10.77 10.55
N ASN A 386 -20.13 11.52 10.47
CA ASN A 386 -20.04 12.69 9.61
C ASN A 386 -20.15 12.27 8.13
N PRO A 387 -20.93 12.97 7.27
CA PRO A 387 -21.07 12.64 5.86
C PRO A 387 -19.75 12.53 5.09
N ARG A 388 -18.70 13.25 5.50
CA ARG A 388 -17.36 13.17 4.89
C ARG A 388 -16.70 11.80 5.06
N VAL A 389 -17.08 11.05 6.08
CA VAL A 389 -16.57 9.70 6.37
C VAL A 389 -17.09 8.67 5.36
N PHE A 390 -18.19 8.95 4.67
CA PHE A 390 -18.87 8.02 3.76
C PHE A 390 -17.93 7.33 2.76
N VAL A 391 -17.13 8.10 2.01
CA VAL A 391 -16.25 7.53 0.98
C VAL A 391 -15.18 6.60 1.57
N TYR A 392 -14.72 6.88 2.80
CA TYR A 392 -13.77 6.05 3.51
C TYR A 392 -14.40 4.74 4.00
N VAL A 393 -15.67 4.78 4.45
CA VAL A 393 -16.43 3.58 4.81
C VAL A 393 -16.70 2.71 3.59
N VAL A 394 -17.08 3.32 2.46
CA VAL A 394 -17.27 2.59 1.18
C VAL A 394 -15.97 1.93 0.75
N HIS A 395 -14.85 2.68 0.76
CA HIS A 395 -13.54 2.14 0.42
C HIS A 395 -13.13 0.99 1.34
N SER A 396 -13.27 1.16 2.67
CA SER A 396 -12.95 0.11 3.64
C SER A 396 -13.84 -1.12 3.46
N SER A 397 -15.13 -0.94 3.17
CA SER A 397 -16.07 -2.04 2.95
C SER A 397 -15.75 -2.80 1.67
N ALA A 398 -15.39 -2.09 0.60
CA ALA A 398 -14.99 -2.68 -0.67
C ALA A 398 -13.70 -3.50 -0.53
N LEU A 399 -12.69 -2.96 0.19
CA LEU A 399 -11.46 -3.69 0.47
C LEU A 399 -11.69 -4.89 1.39
N LEU A 400 -12.57 -4.79 2.38
CA LEU A 400 -12.93 -5.92 3.24
C LEU A 400 -13.60 -7.03 2.42
N LEU A 401 -14.59 -6.68 1.59
CA LEU A 401 -15.28 -7.62 0.73
C LEU A 401 -14.29 -8.31 -0.23
N PHE A 402 -13.47 -7.54 -0.92
CA PHE A 402 -12.44 -8.08 -1.82
C PHE A 402 -11.43 -8.95 -1.06
N GLY A 403 -10.96 -8.50 0.11
CA GLY A 403 -10.06 -9.25 0.97
C GLY A 403 -10.64 -10.60 1.38
N THR A 404 -11.91 -10.63 1.79
CA THR A 404 -12.58 -11.86 2.23
C THR A 404 -12.87 -12.83 1.09
N LEU A 405 -13.17 -12.33 -0.12
CA LEU A 405 -13.60 -13.17 -1.24
C LEU A 405 -12.47 -13.59 -2.16
N CYS A 406 -11.41 -12.78 -2.27
CA CYS A 406 -10.40 -12.93 -3.32
C CYS A 406 -8.97 -13.05 -2.79
N MET A 407 -8.66 -12.57 -1.58
CA MET A 407 -7.28 -12.57 -1.10
C MET A 407 -6.93 -13.85 -0.35
N HIS A 408 -5.77 -14.37 -0.69
CA HIS A 408 -5.17 -15.53 -0.05
C HIS A 408 -4.24 -15.05 1.07
N VAL A 409 -4.54 -15.41 2.33
CA VAL A 409 -3.71 -15.03 3.50
C VAL A 409 -2.84 -16.21 3.97
N GLN A 410 -2.53 -17.16 3.08
CA GLN A 410 -1.73 -18.31 3.49
C GLN A 410 -0.25 -17.96 3.57
N VAL A 411 0.28 -18.08 4.78
CA VAL A 411 1.62 -18.61 5.01
C VAL A 411 1.52 -20.12 4.79
N ARG A 412 2.19 -20.68 3.77
CA ARG A 412 2.25 -22.13 3.58
C ARG A 412 2.99 -22.74 4.78
N ILE A 413 2.23 -23.21 5.76
CA ILE A 413 2.73 -24.10 6.81
C ILE A 413 2.79 -25.49 6.15
N ASN A 414 3.94 -25.83 5.59
CA ASN A 414 4.23 -27.22 5.29
C ASN A 414 4.50 -27.92 6.63
N TYR A 415 3.47 -28.51 7.25
CA TYR A 415 3.75 -29.70 8.06
C TYR A 415 4.27 -30.74 7.07
N GLY A 416 5.51 -31.19 7.30
CA GLY A 416 6.30 -31.98 6.37
C GLY A 416 5.49 -33.04 5.63
N LYS A 417 5.64 -33.07 4.30
CA LYS A 417 5.61 -34.35 3.62
C LYS A 417 6.97 -34.98 3.88
N GLU A 418 7.01 -35.84 4.89
CA GLU A 418 8.03 -36.90 4.98
C GLU A 418 7.94 -37.82 3.75
#